data_AF-A0A6J5E3D4-F1
#
_entry.id   AF-A0A6J5E3D4-F1
#
_cell.length_a   1.000
_cell.length_b   1.000
_cell.length_c   1.000
_cell.angle_alpha   90.00
_cell.angle_beta   90.00
_cell.angle_gamma   90.00
#
_symmetry.space_group_name_H-M   'P 1'
#
loop_
_entity.id
_entity.type
_entity.pdbx_description
1 polymer ?
#
loop_
_entity_poly.entity_id
_entity_poly.type
_entity_poly.pdbx_seq_one_letter_code
_entity_poly.pdbx_strand_id
1 'polypeptide(L)' 'MQARYYKGYSIWGHAILQPDGYAASGTITSGTKVVEASGILAHFSTELEAETMGLDWAKAWVDSRS' A
#
# COMPACT_ATOMS: atom_id res chain seq x y z
N MET A 1 -8.94 -4.34 -5.91
CA MET A 1 -7.79 -3.43 -5.80
C MET A 1 -7.58 -2.64 -7.10
N GLN A 2 -7.66 -1.31 -7.05
CA GLN A 2 -7.27 -0.41 -8.15
C GLN A 2 -6.11 0.46 -7.71
N ALA A 3 -5.10 0.63 -8.57
CA ALA A 3 -4.01 1.57 -8.33
C ALA A 3 -4.56 3.00 -8.27
N ARG A 4 -4.07 3.81 -7.33
CA ARG A 4 -4.31 5.26 -7.35
C ARG A 4 -3.09 5.96 -7.88
N TYR A 5 -3.28 6.95 -8.75
CA TYR A 5 -2.18 7.78 -9.22
C TYR A 5 -1.96 8.95 -8.25
N TYR A 6 -0.74 9.11 -7.77
CA TYR A 6 -0.36 10.14 -6.79
C TYR A 6 1.03 10.70 -7.10
N LYS A 7 1.10 12.02 -7.37
CA LYS A 7 2.35 12.77 -7.62
C LYS A 7 3.35 12.09 -8.60
N GLY A 8 2.85 11.46 -9.66
CA GLY A 8 3.72 10.79 -10.66
C GLY A 8 3.93 9.29 -10.44
N TYR A 9 3.41 8.74 -9.34
CA TYR A 9 3.52 7.33 -8.98
C TYR A 9 2.14 6.67 -8.94
N SER A 10 2.12 5.37 -9.21
CA SER A 10 0.96 4.52 -8.95
C SER A 10 1.13 3.88 -7.58
N ILE A 11 0.26 4.24 -6.64
CA ILE A 11 0.24 3.70 -5.28
C ILE A 11 -0.82 2.59 -5.17
N TRP A 12 -0.48 1.57 -4.38
CA TRP A 12 -1.29 0.39 -4.17
C TRP A 12 -1.36 0.09 -2.67
N GLY A 13 -2.57 -0.17 -2.19
CA GLY A 13 -2.80 -0.78 -0.89
C GLY A 13 -3.19 -2.23 -1.08
N HIS A 14 -2.60 -3.08 -0.27
CA HIS A 14 -2.82 -4.52 -0.28
C HIS A 14 -3.31 -4.94 1.10
N ALA A 15 -4.36 -5.75 1.09
CA ALA A 15 -4.78 -6.52 2.22
C ALA A 15 -4.48 -8.00 1.93
N ILE A 16 -3.53 -8.55 2.67
CA ILE A 16 -3.10 -9.94 2.54
C ILE A 16 -3.83 -10.73 3.62
N LEU A 17 -4.74 -11.61 3.21
CA LEU A 17 -5.47 -12.47 4.14
C LEU A 17 -4.48 -13.40 4.88
N GLN A 18 -4.58 -13.41 6.20
CA GLN A 18 -3.80 -14.22 7.13
C GLN A 18 -4.75 -15.02 8.05
N PRO A 19 -4.24 -16.04 8.77
CA PRO A 19 -5.06 -16.89 9.63
C PRO A 19 -5.86 -16.14 10.72
N ASP A 20 -5.35 -14.97 11.14
CA ASP A 20 -5.87 -14.14 12.25
C ASP A 20 -6.38 -12.76 11.80
N GLY A 21 -6.42 -12.48 10.50
CA GLY A 21 -6.88 -11.20 9.96
C GLY A 21 -6.29 -10.86 8.61
N TYR A 22 -5.98 -9.58 8.39
CA TYR A 22 -5.43 -9.05 7.14
C TYR A 22 -4.15 -8.28 7.42
N ALA A 23 -3.04 -8.67 6.80
CA ALA A 23 -1.84 -7.84 6.78
C ALA A 23 -2.00 -6.68 5.79
N ALA A 24 -1.75 -5.47 6.26
CA ALA A 24 -1.59 -4.30 5.42
C ALA A 24 -0.22 -4.30 4.76
N SER A 25 -0.19 -3.98 3.47
CA SER A 25 1.03 -3.73 2.73
C SER A 25 0.79 -2.66 1.67
N GLY A 26 1.78 -1.83 1.40
CA GLY A 26 1.74 -0.81 0.35
C GLY A 26 2.80 -1.09 -0.71
N THR A 27 2.45 -0.88 -1.97
CA THR A 27 3.40 -0.93 -3.09
C THR A 27 3.32 0.36 -3.89
N ILE A 28 4.47 0.84 -4.34
CA ILE A 28 4.59 2.02 -5.18
C ILE A 28 5.21 1.58 -6.49
N THR A 29 4.54 1.88 -7.59
CA THR A 29 5.03 1.60 -8.94
C THR A 29 5.14 2.89 -9.76
N SER A 30 6.06 2.91 -10.71
CA SER A 30 6.19 3.96 -11.71
C SER A 30 6.14 3.30 -13.08
N GLY A 31 5.03 3.51 -13.80
CA GLY A 31 4.71 2.74 -15.00
C GLY A 31 4.60 1.24 -14.69
N THR A 32 5.45 0.42 -15.31
CA THR A 32 5.50 -1.04 -15.14
C THR A 32 6.50 -1.51 -14.08
N LYS A 33 7.24 -0.60 -13.45
CA LYS A 33 8.29 -0.95 -12.48
C LYS A 33 7.83 -0.72 -11.04
N VAL A 34 8.11 -1.67 -10.17
CA VAL A 34 8.00 -1.49 -8.72
C VAL A 34 9.15 -0.59 -8.26
N VAL A 35 8.80 0.51 -7.60
CA VAL A 35 9.74 1.48 -7.03
C VAL A 35 10.06 1.11 -5.59
N GLU A 36 9.04 0.78 -4.81
CA GLU A 36 9.18 0.41 -3.40
C GLU A 36 8.00 -0.47 -2.97
N ALA A 37 8.26 -1.34 -1.99
CA ALA A 37 7.22 -2.09 -1.28
C ALA A 37 7.48 -2.02 0.22
N SER A 38 6.43 -1.81 1.01
CA SER A 38 6.56 -1.66 2.46
C SER A 38 6.84 -2.95 3.21
N GLY A 39 6.56 -4.11 2.60
CA GLY A 39 6.35 -5.35 3.35
C GLY A 39 5.07 -5.27 4.19
N ILE A 40 5.00 -6.01 5.30
CA ILE A 40 3.85 -6.00 6.22
C ILE A 40 3.97 -4.79 7.16
N LEU A 41 3.00 -3.89 7.09
CA LEU A 41 2.92 -2.68 7.91
C LEU A 41 2.27 -2.96 9.27
N ALA A 42 1.14 -3.66 9.26
CA ALA A 42 0.34 -4.00 10.44
C ALA A 42 -0.68 -5.08 10.08
N HIS A 43 -1.34 -5.63 11.11
CA HIS A 43 -2.45 -6.57 10.95
C HIS A 43 -3.75 -5.88 11.35
N PHE A 44 -4.80 -6.10 10.56
CA PHE A 44 -6.12 -5.53 10.75
C PHE A 44 -7.18 -6.63 10.72
N SER A 45 -8.31 -6.37 11.36
CA SER A 45 -9.43 -7.31 11.35
C SER A 45 -10.19 -7.29 10.02
N THR A 46 -10.07 -6.20 9.25
CA THR A 46 -10.79 -6.00 8.00
C THR A 46 -9.86 -5.74 6.82
N GLU A 47 -10.28 -6.20 5.65
CA GLU A 47 -9.59 -5.97 4.38
C GLU A 47 -9.46 -4.47 4.09
N LEU A 48 -10.53 -3.70 4.30
CA LEU A 48 -10.57 -2.28 4.00
C LEU A 48 -9.57 -1.46 4.83
N GLU A 49 -9.42 -1.76 6.12
CA GLU A 49 -8.42 -1.11 6.97
C GLU A 49 -7.00 -1.42 6.51
N ALA A 50 -6.74 -2.69 6.14
CA ALA A 50 -5.45 -3.11 5.65
C ALA A 50 -5.09 -2.44 4.31
N GLU A 51 -6.02 -2.39 3.35
CA GLU A 51 -5.83 -1.67 2.09
C GLU A 51 -5.62 -0.18 2.31
N THR A 52 -6.41 0.44 3.19
CA THR A 52 -6.32 1.88 3.47
C THR A 52 -4.98 2.23 4.10
N MET A 53 -4.50 1.44 5.06
CA MET A 53 -3.19 1.61 5.68
C MET A 53 -2.05 1.48 4.65
N GLY A 54 -2.14 0.50 3.74
CA GLY A 54 -1.17 0.34 2.66
C GLY A 54 -1.13 1.55 1.72
N LEU A 55 -2.30 2.10 1.37
CA LEU A 55 -2.40 3.30 0.55
C LEU A 55 -1.83 4.55 1.25
N ASP A 56 -2.12 4.72 2.54
CA ASP A 56 -1.67 5.89 3.29
C ASP A 56 -0.16 5.86 3.55
N TRP A 57 0.41 4.67 3.81
CA TRP A 57 1.86 4.50 3.82
C TRP A 57 2.47 4.87 2.46
N ALA A 58 1.87 4.40 1.35
CA ALA A 58 2.39 4.67 0.02
C ALA A 58 2.37 6.16 -0.32
N LYS A 59 1.30 6.89 0.07
CA LYS A 59 1.26 8.36 -0.04
C LYS A 59 2.34 9.02 0.80
N ALA A 60 2.47 8.62 2.08
CA ALA A 60 3.46 9.21 2.99
C ALA A 60 4.89 9.02 2.49
N TRP A 61 5.19 7.86 1.89
CA TRP A 61 6.48 7.63 1.25
C TRP A 61 6.71 8.56 0.06
N VAL A 62 5.71 8.76 -0.80
CA VAL A 62 5.82 9.69 -1.94
C VAL A 62 6.01 11.12 -1.45
N ASP A 63 5.29 11.52 -0.41
CA ASP A 63 5.42 12.84 0.22
C ASP A 63 6.80 13.05 0.85
N SER A 64 7.41 12.00 1.44
CA SER A 64 8.77 12.08 2.00
C SER A 64 9.87 12.29 0.96
N ARG A 65 9.56 12.08 -0.32
CA ARG A 65 10.49 12.21 -1.45
C ARG A 65 10.15 13.38 -2.39
N SER A 66 9.10 14.16 -2.08
CA SER A 66 8.66 15.32 -2.87
C SER A 66 9.18 16.64 -2.34
#